data_AF-A0AA46CAI3-F1
#
_entry.id   AF-A0AA46CAI3-F1
#
_cell.length_a   1.000
_cell.length_b   1.000
_cell.length_c   1.000
_cell.angle_alpha   90.00
_cell.angle_beta   90.00
_cell.angle_gamma   90.00
#
_symmetry.space_group_name_H-M   'P 1'
#
loop_
_entity.id
_entity.type
_entity.pdbx_description
1 polymer ?
#
loop_
_entity_poly.entity_id
_entity_poly.type
_entity_poly.pdbx_seq_one_letter_code
_entity_poly.pdbx_strand_id
1 'polypeptide(L)'
;MPTIKWCGLLALAAVGMAAAQTLPAPLEEGSARAPAPAASTPATPSAAQQRARWDALTPAQRSELRARYAAWKGLTATDRVVVRQARERLHGLPDDQQRALRTQFTAMDRLHRDGWRLGSQLGAFYPQLQPLIGYVPPAQRDTLLAALRSLDAGQLEQLAVLAQRTPPQERDALRDALLAQAPATRSAWLKRQLAR
;
A
#
# COMPACT_ATOMS: atom_id res chain seq x y z
N MET A 1 -12.21 8.01 -52.46
CA MET A 1 -12.30 7.18 -51.24
C MET A 1 -13.59 7.55 -50.53
N PRO A 2 -14.53 6.60 -50.41
CA PRO A 2 -15.94 6.88 -50.16
C PRO A 2 -16.27 7.21 -48.69
N THR A 3 -16.91 8.37 -48.54
CA THR A 3 -18.17 8.66 -47.81
C THR A 3 -18.81 7.59 -46.90
N ILE A 4 -19.39 7.99 -45.76
CA ILE A 4 -20.86 8.01 -45.49
C ILE A 4 -21.17 8.09 -43.97
N LYS A 5 -21.91 9.14 -43.63
CA LYS A 5 -22.77 9.26 -42.44
C LYS A 5 -23.97 8.32 -42.61
N TRP A 6 -24.45 7.63 -41.57
CA TRP A 6 -25.82 7.86 -41.08
C TRP A 6 -26.24 6.98 -39.90
N CYS A 7 -27.08 7.61 -39.07
CA CYS A 7 -28.02 7.03 -38.14
C CYS A 7 -28.92 5.98 -38.81
N GLY A 8 -29.40 5.03 -38.02
CA GLY A 8 -30.47 4.14 -38.46
C GLY A 8 -30.79 3.08 -37.43
N LEU A 9 -31.58 3.48 -36.43
CA LEU A 9 -32.44 2.59 -35.66
C LEU A 9 -33.22 1.67 -36.61
N LEU A 10 -33.21 0.37 -36.36
CA LEU A 10 -34.44 -0.44 -36.35
C LEU A 10 -34.19 -1.79 -35.68
N ALA A 11 -34.98 -2.03 -34.64
CA ALA A 11 -35.14 -3.28 -33.95
C ALA A 11 -35.90 -4.30 -34.81
N LEU A 12 -35.63 -5.60 -34.62
CA LEU A 12 -36.60 -6.54 -34.04
C LEU A 12 -36.02 -7.97 -33.94
N ALA A 13 -36.04 -8.46 -32.70
CA ALA A 13 -36.40 -9.80 -32.23
C ALA A 13 -36.08 -11.05 -33.08
N ALA A 14 -35.33 -11.97 -32.47
CA ALA A 14 -35.87 -13.28 -32.04
C ALA A 14 -34.84 -14.07 -31.20
N VAL A 15 -35.12 -14.23 -29.90
CA VAL A 15 -35.39 -15.52 -29.21
C VAL A 15 -34.16 -16.29 -28.68
N GLY A 16 -34.23 -16.61 -27.38
CA GLY A 16 -33.42 -17.63 -26.69
C GLY A 16 -32.64 -17.08 -25.49
N MET A 17 -33.27 -16.57 -24.41
CA MET A 17 -33.88 -17.30 -23.28
C MET A 17 -32.85 -17.83 -22.26
N ALA A 18 -33.15 -17.52 -20.98
CA ALA A 18 -32.57 -18.00 -19.73
C ALA A 18 -31.38 -17.22 -19.12
N ALA A 19 -31.71 -16.20 -18.32
CA ALA A 19 -31.50 -16.18 -16.85
C ALA A 19 -31.44 -14.72 -16.36
N ALA A 20 -32.59 -14.08 -16.27
CA ALA A 20 -32.74 -12.85 -15.52
C ALA A 20 -33.14 -13.21 -14.07
N GLN A 21 -32.28 -12.80 -13.15
CA GLN A 21 -32.63 -12.30 -11.81
C GLN A 21 -33.20 -13.30 -10.80
N THR A 22 -32.33 -13.74 -9.91
CA THR A 22 -32.67 -13.90 -8.49
C THR A 22 -31.50 -13.40 -7.65
N LEU A 23 -31.66 -12.23 -7.01
CA LEU A 23 -30.91 -11.91 -5.80
C LEU A 23 -31.11 -13.07 -4.80
N PRO A 24 -30.06 -13.57 -4.11
CA PRO A 24 -30.29 -14.29 -2.88
C PRO A 24 -30.71 -13.31 -1.76
N ALA A 25 -31.73 -13.76 -1.04
CA ALA A 25 -32.53 -13.16 0.02
C ALA A 25 -31.74 -12.56 1.21
N PRO A 26 -32.39 -11.70 2.03
CA PRO A 26 -31.81 -11.15 3.26
C PRO A 26 -31.38 -12.26 4.24
N LEU A 27 -30.39 -11.93 5.06
CA LEU A 27 -29.86 -12.73 6.16
C LEU A 27 -31.01 -13.24 7.05
N GLU A 28 -31.36 -14.52 6.91
CA GLU A 28 -32.25 -15.23 7.81
C GLU A 28 -31.61 -15.27 9.19
N GLU A 29 -32.17 -14.46 10.08
CA GLU A 29 -31.89 -14.41 11.50
C GLU A 29 -32.71 -15.54 12.14
N GLY A 30 -32.13 -16.75 12.17
CA GLY A 30 -32.87 -17.97 12.52
C GLY A 30 -32.05 -19.09 13.12
N SER A 31 -31.78 -18.96 14.42
CA SER A 31 -31.68 -20.05 15.41
C SER A 31 -30.54 -21.08 15.32
N ALA A 32 -29.56 -20.93 16.23
CA ALA A 32 -29.33 -21.88 17.33
C ALA A 32 -27.98 -21.51 17.97
N ARG A 33 -28.00 -21.02 19.21
CA ARG A 33 -26.79 -20.82 20.01
C ARG A 33 -26.23 -22.19 20.39
N ALA A 34 -25.44 -22.79 19.49
CA ALA A 34 -24.49 -23.82 19.88
C ALA A 34 -23.47 -23.19 20.86
N PRO A 35 -23.04 -23.90 21.92
CA PRO A 35 -21.95 -23.40 22.76
C PRO A 35 -20.73 -23.20 21.86
N ALA A 36 -20.28 -21.94 21.76
CA ALA A 36 -19.05 -21.62 21.05
C ALA A 36 -17.93 -22.51 21.64
N PRO A 37 -17.16 -23.25 20.82
CA PRO A 37 -15.97 -23.91 21.33
C PRO A 37 -15.12 -22.84 21.98
N ALA A 38 -14.75 -23.07 23.25
CA ALA A 38 -13.91 -22.18 24.03
C ALA A 38 -12.76 -21.73 23.13
N ALA A 39 -12.75 -20.43 22.80
CA ALA A 39 -11.73 -19.84 21.98
C ALA A 39 -10.39 -20.19 22.63
N SER A 40 -9.67 -21.13 22.02
CA SER A 40 -8.33 -21.51 22.45
C SER A 40 -7.49 -20.27 22.30
N THR A 41 -7.31 -19.55 23.40
CA THR A 41 -6.49 -18.34 23.41
C THR A 41 -5.10 -18.82 23.06
N PRO A 42 -4.49 -18.39 21.93
CA PRO A 42 -3.17 -18.88 21.57
C PRO A 42 -2.22 -18.51 22.72
N ALA A 43 -1.68 -19.53 23.39
CA ALA A 43 -0.78 -19.33 24.51
C ALA A 43 0.40 -18.46 24.05
N THR A 44 0.66 -17.38 24.80
CA THR A 44 1.81 -16.52 24.51
C THR A 44 3.09 -17.34 24.71
N PRO A 45 3.98 -17.44 23.71
CA PRO A 45 5.18 -18.27 23.82
C PRO A 45 6.10 -17.74 24.92
N SER A 46 6.64 -18.64 25.73
CA SER A 46 7.61 -18.32 26.78
C SER A 46 8.90 -17.70 26.22
N ALA A 47 9.66 -16.97 27.06
CA ALA A 47 10.93 -16.37 26.65
C ALA A 47 11.96 -17.41 26.15
N ALA A 48 11.92 -18.65 26.65
CA ALA A 48 12.76 -19.74 26.15
C ALA A 48 12.36 -20.16 24.72
N GLN A 49 11.05 -20.31 24.46
CA GLN A 49 10.54 -20.62 23.12
C GLN A 49 10.80 -19.50 22.11
N GLN A 50 10.73 -18.23 22.53
CA GLN A 50 11.04 -17.08 21.68
C GLN A 50 12.51 -17.06 21.26
N ARG A 51 13.43 -17.35 22.20
CA ARG A 51 14.87 -17.48 21.92
C ARG A 51 15.16 -18.62 20.95
N ALA A 52 14.63 -19.82 21.23
CA ALA A 52 14.80 -20.97 20.34
C ALA A 52 14.28 -20.69 18.92
N ARG A 53 13.13 -20.02 18.79
CA ARG A 53 12.59 -19.59 17.49
C ARG A 53 13.53 -18.60 16.78
N TRP A 54 14.13 -17.66 17.49
CA TRP A 54 15.09 -16.71 16.93
C TRP A 54 16.38 -17.40 16.47
N ASP A 55 16.88 -18.32 17.28
CA ASP A 55 18.11 -19.06 17.00
C ASP A 55 17.95 -19.98 15.78
N ALA A 56 16.76 -20.52 15.54
CA ALA A 56 16.43 -21.32 14.36
C ALA A 56 16.39 -20.53 13.04
N LEU A 57 16.36 -19.18 13.08
CA LEU A 57 16.30 -18.35 11.88
C LEU A 57 17.66 -18.21 11.20
N THR A 58 17.66 -18.21 9.87
CA THR A 58 18.84 -17.87 9.06
C THR A 58 19.22 -16.39 9.24
N PRO A 59 20.50 -16.01 8.98
CA PRO A 59 20.91 -14.61 9.02
C PRO A 59 20.05 -13.68 8.16
N ALA A 60 19.62 -14.15 6.98
CA ALA A 60 18.73 -13.41 6.08
C ALA A 60 17.34 -13.18 6.72
N GLN A 61 16.75 -14.21 7.32
CA GLN A 61 15.45 -14.10 8.02
C GLN A 61 15.53 -13.16 9.23
N ARG A 62 16.62 -13.22 10.00
CA ARG A 62 16.88 -12.28 11.11
C ARG A 62 17.01 -10.84 10.62
N SER A 63 17.71 -10.63 9.50
CA SER A 63 17.84 -9.30 8.88
C SER A 63 16.48 -8.75 8.44
N GLU A 64 15.68 -9.57 7.77
CA GLU A 64 14.33 -9.22 7.31
C GLU A 64 13.39 -8.86 8.48
N LEU A 65 13.41 -9.64 9.57
CA LEU A 65 12.65 -9.32 10.78
C LEU A 65 13.08 -7.99 11.40
N ARG A 66 14.39 -7.72 11.48
CA ARG A 66 14.92 -6.45 11.99
C ARG A 66 14.48 -5.28 11.11
N ALA A 67 14.53 -5.43 9.78
CA ALA A 67 14.09 -4.40 8.83
C ALA A 67 12.59 -4.10 8.98
N ARG A 68 11.74 -5.13 9.07
CA ARG A 68 10.30 -4.97 9.33
C ARG A 68 10.02 -4.31 10.68
N TYR A 69 10.75 -4.69 11.72
CA TYR A 69 10.60 -4.08 13.04
C TYR A 69 11.03 -2.61 13.04
N ALA A 70 12.14 -2.27 12.36
CA ALA A 70 12.59 -0.90 12.18
C ALA A 70 11.55 -0.06 11.41
N ALA A 71 10.99 -0.62 10.33
CA ALA A 71 9.90 0.01 9.57
C ALA A 71 8.67 0.28 10.46
N TRP A 72 8.20 -0.72 11.21
CA TRP A 72 7.11 -0.56 12.17
C TRP A 72 7.41 0.54 13.20
N LYS A 73 8.64 0.59 13.73
CA LYS A 73 9.05 1.65 14.66
C LYS A 73 9.02 3.05 14.01
N GLY A 74 9.33 3.13 12.72
CA GLY A 74 9.33 4.37 11.96
C GLY A 74 7.94 4.85 11.51
N LEU A 75 6.90 4.03 11.57
CA LEU A 75 5.54 4.44 11.17
C LEU A 75 4.98 5.52 12.10
N THR A 76 4.22 6.45 11.52
CA THR A 76 3.49 7.49 12.27
C THR A 76 2.40 6.86 13.15
N ALA A 77 1.90 7.59 14.14
CA ALA A 77 0.79 7.12 14.97
C ALA A 77 -0.45 6.76 14.12
N THR A 78 -0.76 7.60 13.13
CA THR A 78 -1.85 7.37 12.17
C THR A 78 -1.62 6.10 11.35
N ASP A 79 -0.42 5.90 10.79
CA ASP A 79 -0.11 4.68 10.03
C ASP A 79 -0.25 3.42 10.89
N ARG A 80 0.17 3.46 12.15
CA ARG A 80 0.03 2.32 13.07
C ARG A 80 -1.43 1.98 13.35
N VAL A 81 -2.32 2.97 13.41
CA VAL A 81 -3.78 2.76 13.51
C VAL A 81 -4.28 2.07 12.25
N VAL A 82 -3.91 2.58 11.06
CA VAL A 82 -4.31 2.01 9.77
C VAL A 82 -3.86 0.55 9.64
N VAL A 83 -2.60 0.25 9.98
CA VAL A 83 -2.06 -1.12 9.94
C VAL A 83 -2.79 -2.03 10.93
N ARG A 84 -3.10 -1.56 12.14
CA ARG A 84 -3.87 -2.35 13.11
C ARG A 84 -5.28 -2.65 12.60
N GLN A 85 -5.98 -1.65 12.05
CA GLN A 85 -7.30 -1.85 11.44
C GLN A 85 -7.26 -2.80 10.24
N ALA A 86 -6.22 -2.70 9.41
CA ALA A 86 -6.02 -3.63 8.29
C ALA A 86 -5.79 -5.06 8.78
N ARG A 87 -5.06 -5.24 9.89
CA ARG A 87 -4.86 -6.54 10.54
C ARG A 87 -6.18 -7.13 11.03
N GLU A 88 -7.01 -6.36 11.72
CA GLU A 88 -8.32 -6.86 12.19
C GLU A 88 -9.21 -7.25 11.02
N ARG A 89 -9.24 -6.44 9.94
CA ARG A 89 -9.97 -6.78 8.71
C ARG A 89 -9.46 -8.08 8.08
N LEU A 90 -8.14 -8.27 8.00
CA LEU A 90 -7.53 -9.48 7.46
C LEU A 90 -7.90 -10.72 8.29
N HIS A 91 -7.88 -10.62 9.63
CA HIS A 91 -8.28 -11.72 10.51
C HIS A 91 -9.77 -12.06 10.45
N GLY A 92 -10.62 -11.12 10.06
CA GLY A 92 -12.04 -11.37 9.81
C GLY A 92 -12.33 -12.08 8.48
N LEU A 93 -11.35 -12.21 7.58
CA LEU A 93 -11.56 -12.90 6.29
C LEU A 93 -11.47 -14.43 6.44
N PRO A 94 -12.17 -15.20 5.60
CA PRO A 94 -11.97 -16.65 5.50
C PRO A 94 -10.51 -17.01 5.16
N ASP A 95 -10.04 -18.16 5.62
CA ASP A 95 -8.65 -18.60 5.45
C ASP A 95 -8.20 -18.69 3.99
N ASP A 96 -9.11 -19.05 3.07
CA ASP A 96 -8.82 -19.06 1.63
C ASP A 96 -8.52 -17.65 1.10
N GLN A 97 -9.29 -16.65 1.54
CA GLN A 97 -9.08 -15.25 1.14
C GLN A 97 -7.80 -14.68 1.76
N GLN A 98 -7.51 -15.01 3.03
CA GLN A 98 -6.25 -14.63 3.66
C GLN A 98 -5.04 -15.24 2.91
N ARG A 99 -5.14 -16.52 2.52
CA ARG A 99 -4.09 -17.20 1.73
C ARG A 99 -3.93 -16.57 0.35
N ALA A 100 -5.02 -16.22 -0.33
CA ALA A 100 -4.99 -15.55 -1.62
C ALA A 100 -4.27 -14.19 -1.52
N LEU A 101 -4.62 -13.35 -0.55
CA LEU A 101 -3.97 -12.05 -0.32
C LEU A 101 -2.48 -12.19 0.00
N ARG A 102 -2.11 -13.16 0.85
CA ARG A 102 -0.70 -13.43 1.16
C ARG A 102 0.07 -13.86 -0.09
N THR A 103 -0.53 -14.72 -0.92
CA THR A 103 0.08 -15.18 -2.17
C THR A 103 0.30 -14.02 -3.14
N GLN A 104 -0.73 -13.19 -3.35
CA GLN A 104 -0.64 -11.98 -4.17
C GLN A 104 0.48 -11.07 -3.66
N PHE A 105 0.51 -10.78 -2.36
CA PHE A 105 1.57 -9.95 -1.78
C PHE A 105 2.95 -10.57 -1.99
N THR A 106 3.12 -11.88 -1.81
CA THR A 106 4.42 -12.54 -2.02
C THR A 106 4.87 -12.56 -3.48
N ALA A 107 3.92 -12.52 -4.42
CA ALA A 107 4.19 -12.46 -5.86
C ALA A 107 4.56 -11.05 -6.35
N MET A 108 4.27 -10.01 -5.55
CA MET A 108 4.68 -8.64 -5.88
C MET A 108 6.20 -8.51 -5.92
N ASP A 109 6.67 -7.65 -6.84
CA ASP A 109 8.07 -7.28 -6.92
C ASP A 109 8.58 -6.71 -5.59
N ARG A 110 9.86 -6.97 -5.30
CA ARG A 110 10.49 -6.55 -4.05
C ARG A 110 10.42 -5.05 -3.83
N LEU A 111 10.59 -4.23 -4.87
CA LEU A 111 10.48 -2.78 -4.78
C LEU A 111 9.12 -2.36 -4.22
N HIS A 112 8.03 -2.95 -4.74
CA HIS A 112 6.68 -2.64 -4.29
C HIS A 112 6.46 -3.09 -2.85
N ARG A 113 6.90 -4.32 -2.50
CA ARG A 113 6.80 -4.82 -1.12
C ARG A 113 7.57 -3.97 -0.12
N ASP A 114 8.77 -3.54 -0.49
CA ASP A 114 9.61 -2.69 0.36
C ASP A 114 8.98 -1.29 0.51
N GLY A 115 8.31 -0.77 -0.51
CA GLY A 115 7.54 0.48 -0.44
C GLY A 115 6.47 0.50 0.65
N TRP A 116 5.74 -0.61 0.85
CA TRP A 116 4.72 -0.72 1.91
C TRP A 116 5.27 -0.57 3.32
N ARG A 117 6.59 -0.72 3.52
CA ARG A 117 7.25 -0.47 4.82
C ARG A 117 7.25 1.01 5.21
N LEU A 118 7.03 1.90 4.25
CA LEU A 118 7.05 3.35 4.47
C LEU A 118 5.73 3.89 5.03
N GLY A 119 4.68 3.07 5.07
CA GLY A 119 3.30 3.46 5.39
C GLY A 119 2.38 3.30 4.18
N SER A 120 1.07 3.28 4.37
CA SER A 120 0.11 3.02 3.28
C SER A 120 0.08 4.14 2.24
N GLN A 121 0.17 5.40 2.69
CA GLN A 121 0.13 6.55 1.79
C GLN A 121 1.42 6.65 0.98
N LEU A 122 2.59 6.78 1.64
CA LEU A 122 3.88 6.89 0.95
C LEU A 122 4.23 5.62 0.16
N GLY A 123 3.87 4.44 0.67
CA GLY A 123 4.11 3.16 0.00
C GLY A 123 3.37 3.02 -1.33
N ALA A 124 2.17 3.59 -1.46
CA ALA A 124 1.40 3.58 -2.71
C ALA A 124 2.08 4.36 -3.84
N PHE A 125 2.84 5.41 -3.50
CA PHE A 125 3.59 6.23 -4.46
C PHE A 125 5.06 5.81 -4.61
N TYR A 126 5.52 4.81 -3.84
CA TYR A 126 6.94 4.44 -3.81
C TYR A 126 7.51 4.05 -5.19
N PRO A 127 6.81 3.27 -6.03
CA PRO A 127 7.33 2.93 -7.36
C PRO A 127 7.58 4.17 -8.23
N GLN A 128 6.68 5.15 -8.19
CA GLN A 128 6.80 6.38 -8.98
C GLN A 128 7.84 7.35 -8.40
N LEU A 129 8.04 7.32 -7.08
CA LEU A 129 9.06 8.11 -6.39
C LEU A 129 10.46 7.48 -6.49
N GLN A 130 10.55 6.19 -6.82
CA GLN A 130 11.82 5.43 -6.88
C GLN A 130 12.94 6.16 -7.63
N PRO A 131 12.72 6.83 -8.78
CA PRO A 131 13.80 7.53 -9.46
C PRO A 131 14.47 8.59 -8.58
N LEU A 132 13.69 9.29 -7.75
CA LEU A 132 14.15 10.36 -6.87
C LEU A 132 14.75 9.85 -5.55
N ILE A 133 14.23 8.75 -5.02
CA ILE A 133 14.55 8.26 -3.66
C ILE A 133 15.29 6.91 -3.63
N GLY A 134 15.57 6.31 -4.79
CA GLY A 134 16.27 5.03 -4.91
C GLY A 134 17.73 5.13 -4.44
N TYR A 135 18.33 6.32 -4.59
CA TYR A 135 19.64 6.64 -4.01
C TYR A 135 19.56 7.97 -3.27
N VAL A 136 19.65 7.90 -1.94
CA VAL A 136 19.65 9.07 -1.05
C VAL A 136 20.92 9.04 -0.21
N PRO A 137 21.72 10.13 -0.20
CA PRO A 137 22.90 10.24 0.65
C PRO A 137 22.56 9.96 2.12
N PRO A 138 23.38 9.21 2.86
CA PRO A 138 23.07 8.81 4.24
C PRO A 138 22.64 9.97 5.14
N ALA A 139 23.32 11.12 5.01
CA ALA A 139 23.03 12.33 5.79
C ALA A 139 21.64 12.94 5.52
N GLN A 140 21.04 12.70 4.35
CA GLN A 140 19.74 13.26 3.98
C GLN A 140 18.57 12.30 4.26
N ARG A 141 18.83 11.00 4.52
CA ARG A 141 17.79 9.95 4.54
C ARG A 141 16.67 10.24 5.52
N ASP A 142 17.01 10.55 6.78
CA ASP A 142 16.01 10.74 7.83
C ASP A 142 15.19 12.02 7.60
N THR A 143 15.86 13.12 7.23
CA THR A 143 15.19 14.39 6.93
C THR A 143 14.27 14.27 5.72
N LEU A 144 14.71 13.59 4.65
CA LEU A 144 13.88 13.36 3.47
C LEU A 144 12.69 12.45 3.79
N LEU A 145 12.90 11.37 4.54
CA LEU A 145 11.81 10.49 4.94
C LEU A 145 10.77 11.23 5.80
N ALA A 146 11.22 12.09 6.72
CA ALA A 146 10.33 12.93 7.51
C ALA A 146 9.53 13.91 6.63
N ALA A 147 10.19 14.55 5.65
CA ALA A 147 9.53 15.42 4.69
C ALA A 147 8.48 14.67 3.86
N LEU A 148 8.81 13.50 3.31
CA LEU A 148 7.88 12.67 2.53
C LEU A 148 6.66 12.23 3.34
N ARG A 149 6.84 11.91 4.63
CA ARG A 149 5.73 11.57 5.53
C ARG A 149 4.83 12.74 5.90
N SER A 150 5.34 13.98 5.76
CA SER A 150 4.55 15.19 5.98
C SER A 150 3.68 15.56 4.78
N LEU A 151 3.93 14.97 3.61
CA LEU A 151 3.18 15.22 2.40
C LEU A 151 1.84 14.49 2.43
N ASP A 152 0.77 15.16 2.01
CA ASP A 152 -0.51 14.53 1.72
C ASP A 152 -0.49 13.76 0.38
N ALA A 153 -1.54 13.00 0.09
CA ALA A 153 -1.63 12.19 -1.12
C ALA A 153 -1.52 13.00 -2.43
N GLY A 154 -2.12 14.20 -2.49
CA GLY A 154 -2.05 15.05 -3.67
C GLY A 154 -0.65 15.64 -3.87
N GLN A 155 0.04 15.97 -2.78
CA GLN A 155 1.44 16.41 -2.83
C GLN A 155 2.40 15.29 -3.23
N LEU A 156 2.15 14.05 -2.77
CA LEU A 156 2.93 12.88 -3.18
C LEU A 156 2.73 12.55 -4.65
N GLU A 157 1.50 12.69 -5.18
CA GLU A 157 1.22 12.56 -6.61
C GLU A 157 1.98 13.60 -7.43
N GLN A 158 1.97 14.86 -7.01
CA GLN A 158 2.74 15.92 -7.67
C GLN A 158 4.24 15.63 -7.67
N LEU A 159 4.78 15.19 -6.53
CA LEU A 159 6.19 14.83 -6.42
C LEU A 159 6.54 13.60 -7.26
N ALA A 160 5.63 12.62 -7.37
CA ALA A 160 5.80 11.45 -8.22
C ALA A 160 5.91 11.83 -9.70
N VAL A 161 5.09 12.77 -10.17
CA VAL A 161 5.20 13.30 -11.55
C VAL A 161 6.55 14.00 -11.76
N LEU A 162 6.99 14.83 -10.81
CA LEU A 162 8.30 15.48 -10.89
C LEU A 162 9.44 14.44 -10.91
N ALA A 163 9.40 13.44 -10.02
CA ALA A 163 10.42 12.40 -9.93
C ALA A 163 10.62 11.65 -11.26
N GLN A 164 9.55 11.44 -12.02
CA GLN A 164 9.62 10.79 -13.34
C GLN A 164 10.16 11.71 -14.44
N ARG A 165 9.89 13.02 -14.34
CA ARG A 165 10.34 14.03 -15.33
C ARG A 165 11.77 14.48 -15.11
N THR A 166 12.27 14.41 -13.87
CA THR A 166 13.60 14.91 -13.54
C THR A 166 14.70 13.94 -13.99
N PRO A 167 15.63 14.39 -14.86
CA PRO A 167 16.73 13.55 -15.32
C PRO A 167 17.69 13.21 -14.17
N PRO A 168 18.43 12.09 -14.23
CA PRO A 168 19.26 11.60 -13.12
C PRO A 168 20.18 12.64 -12.48
N GLN A 169 20.76 13.54 -13.29
CA GLN A 169 21.72 14.57 -12.86
C GLN A 169 21.08 15.68 -12.02
N GLU A 170 19.76 15.90 -12.15
CA GLU A 170 19.03 16.97 -11.47
C GLU A 170 18.27 16.49 -10.23
N ARG A 171 18.24 15.18 -9.97
CA ARG A 171 17.46 14.60 -8.86
C ARG A 171 17.95 15.06 -7.50
N ASP A 172 19.26 15.23 -7.36
CA ASP A 172 19.90 15.75 -6.16
C ASP A 172 19.44 17.18 -5.88
N ALA A 173 19.46 18.04 -6.90
CA ALA A 173 18.96 19.39 -6.80
C ALA A 173 17.45 19.45 -6.48
N LEU A 174 16.64 18.55 -7.04
CA LEU A 174 15.21 18.45 -6.71
C LEU A 174 14.99 18.06 -5.25
N ARG A 175 15.76 17.09 -4.72
CA ARG A 175 15.71 16.70 -3.30
C ARG A 175 16.10 17.85 -2.40
N ASP A 176 17.20 18.53 -2.69
CA ASP A 176 17.67 19.66 -1.89
C ASP A 176 16.65 20.82 -1.90
N ALA A 177 16.08 21.12 -3.06
CA ALA A 177 15.06 22.16 -3.18
C ALA A 177 13.76 21.82 -2.42
N LEU A 178 13.34 20.54 -2.39
CA LEU A 178 12.22 20.06 -1.58
C LEU A 178 12.49 20.19 -0.08
N LEU A 179 13.71 19.86 0.35
CA LEU A 179 14.15 19.95 1.74
C LEU A 179 14.31 21.40 2.22
N ALA A 180 14.68 22.32 1.32
CA ALA A 180 14.77 23.75 1.61
C ALA A 180 13.40 24.42 1.82
N GLN A 181 12.29 23.81 1.37
CA GLN A 181 10.97 24.37 1.61
C GLN A 181 10.49 24.16 3.04
N ALA A 182 9.87 25.19 3.63
CA ALA A 182 9.11 25.02 4.86
C ALA A 182 7.85 24.14 4.61
N PRO A 183 7.35 23.39 5.60
CA PRO A 183 6.15 22.56 5.44
C PRO A 183 4.94 23.33 4.87
N ALA A 184 4.72 24.57 5.32
CA ALA A 184 3.60 25.40 4.88
C ALA A 184 3.68 25.83 3.41
N THR A 185 4.88 25.95 2.84
CA THR A 185 5.07 26.44 1.45
C THR A 185 5.28 25.34 0.43
N ARG A 186 5.47 24.09 0.89
CA ARG A 186 5.82 22.95 0.03
C ARG A 186 4.75 22.63 -1.03
N SER A 187 3.47 22.74 -0.68
CA SER A 187 2.35 22.55 -1.63
C SER A 187 2.41 23.55 -2.80
N ALA A 188 2.56 24.85 -2.49
CA ALA A 188 2.67 25.89 -3.52
C ALA A 188 3.93 25.71 -4.37
N TRP A 189 5.04 25.31 -3.74
CA TRP A 189 6.28 25.03 -4.46
C TRP A 189 6.15 23.86 -5.43
N LEU A 190 5.54 22.73 -5.03
CA LEU A 190 5.32 21.56 -5.90
C LEU A 190 4.49 21.94 -7.14
N LYS A 191 3.41 22.70 -6.94
CA LYS A 191 2.56 23.20 -8.04
C LYS A 191 3.35 24.07 -9.03
N ARG A 192 4.22 24.97 -8.53
CA ARG A 192 5.06 25.80 -9.40
C ARG A 192 6.09 24.97 -10.18
N GLN A 193 6.67 23.93 -9.58
CA GLN A 193 7.63 23.07 -10.27
C GLN A 193 6.97 22.30 -11.44
N LEU A 194 5.73 21.86 -11.27
CA LEU A 194 5.00 21.15 -12.32
C LEU A 194 4.57 22.03 -13.50
N ALA A 195 4.51 23.35 -13.30
CA ALA A 195 4.13 24.32 -14.33
C ALA A 195 5.31 24.78 -15.20
N ARG A 196 6.53 24.34 -14.88
CA ARG A 196 7.73 24.57 -15.71
C ARG A 196 7.90 23.42 -16.70
#